data_AF-A0A353T9T7-F1
#
_entry.id   AF-A0A353T9T7-F1
#
_cell.length_a   1.000
_cell.length_b   1.000
_cell.length_c   1.000
_cell.angle_alpha   90.00
_cell.angle_beta   90.00
_cell.angle_gamma   90.00
#
_symmetry.space_group_name_H-M   'P 1'
#
loop_
_entity.id
_entity.type
_entity.pdbx_description
1 polymer ?
#
loop_
_entity_poly.entity_id
_entity_poly.type
_entity_poly.pdbx_seq_one_letter_code
_entity_poly.pdbx_strand_id
1 'polypeptide(L)'
;MDLKKRLSVKQIIKNNGFTLAEMIMAMTVTGIILAAIATLAFALGSANDSADDTSEIQSRIRYTTIRLGELVKNCKLICYNSGTEVAIWRADDNGDNKINPGELVYIETESGSEIRFLSFKPTGVAALSGLTLAAIGISTTKDAMKAGCVPSYITLITNCSYVTFTTDAAAPFSKKLNLFFGVQQKGVTQNYQCSAFLRAQGGYLLNSSGTAIISSDDDM
;
A
#
# COMPACT_ATOMS: atom_id res chain seq x y z
N MET A 1 -74.79 -9.89 61.66
CA MET A 1 -73.54 -10.39 61.06
C MET A 1 -73.49 -9.88 59.61
N ASP A 2 -72.40 -9.22 59.24
CA ASP A 2 -71.92 -9.02 57.87
C ASP A 2 -72.48 -7.91 56.94
N LEU A 3 -72.36 -6.64 57.37
CA LEU A 3 -72.46 -5.45 56.49
C LEU A 3 -71.11 -4.72 56.29
N LYS A 4 -70.01 -5.24 56.84
CA LYS A 4 -68.68 -4.58 56.80
C LYS A 4 -67.78 -5.01 55.62
N LYS A 5 -68.15 -6.04 54.86
CA LYS A 5 -67.23 -6.66 53.88
C LYS A 5 -67.38 -6.23 52.42
N ARG A 6 -68.35 -5.36 52.08
CA ARG A 6 -68.62 -4.98 50.68
C ARG A 6 -68.15 -3.59 50.23
N LEU A 7 -67.50 -2.81 51.10
CA LEU A 7 -67.03 -1.46 50.76
C LEU A 7 -65.54 -1.37 50.42
N SER A 8 -64.79 -2.48 50.45
CA SER A 8 -63.33 -2.47 50.17
C SER A 8 -62.95 -2.76 48.72
N VAL A 9 -63.90 -2.89 47.78
CA VAL A 9 -63.58 -3.14 46.36
C VAL A 9 -63.53 -1.85 45.53
N LYS A 10 -63.87 -0.70 46.12
CA LYS A 10 -63.49 0.61 45.54
C LYS A 10 -62.06 0.96 45.95
N GLN A 11 -61.12 0.13 45.50
CA GLN A 11 -59.79 0.62 45.20
C GLN A 11 -59.96 1.50 43.97
N ILE A 12 -60.37 2.75 44.25
CA ILE A 12 -60.40 3.85 43.31
C ILE A 12 -59.00 3.84 42.68
N ILE A 13 -58.90 3.36 41.45
CA ILE A 13 -57.83 3.74 40.56
C ILE A 13 -57.98 5.26 40.49
N LYS A 14 -57.21 5.93 41.35
CA LYS A 14 -57.17 7.38 41.42
C LYS A 14 -56.53 7.76 40.10
N ASN A 15 -57.37 8.09 39.12
CA ASN A 15 -56.96 8.67 37.85
C ASN A 15 -56.37 10.05 38.14
N ASN A 16 -55.16 10.06 38.68
CA ASN A 16 -54.33 11.25 38.75
C ASN A 16 -53.81 11.44 37.33
N GLY A 17 -54.48 12.30 36.55
CA GLY A 17 -53.91 12.80 35.32
C GLY A 17 -52.58 13.48 35.64
N PHE A 18 -51.53 13.17 34.88
CA PHE A 18 -50.22 13.80 35.04
C PHE A 18 -50.37 15.32 35.03
N THR A 19 -49.73 15.98 35.99
CA THR A 19 -49.66 17.43 36.03
C THR A 19 -48.80 17.93 34.87
N LEU A 20 -49.09 19.12 34.35
CA LEU A 20 -48.34 19.72 33.22
C LEU A 20 -46.82 19.72 33.46
N ALA A 21 -46.41 19.97 34.71
CA ALA A 21 -45.01 19.98 35.12
C ALA A 21 -44.34 18.60 35.02
N GLU A 22 -45.05 17.52 35.37
CA GLU A 22 -44.55 16.13 35.21
C GLU A 22 -44.37 15.78 33.74
N MET A 23 -45.30 16.22 32.88
CA MET A 23 -45.24 15.98 31.43
C MET A 23 -44.04 16.71 30.80
N ILE A 24 -43.80 17.96 31.18
CA ILE A 24 -42.63 18.72 30.73
C ILE A 24 -41.34 18.07 31.23
N MET A 25 -41.24 17.71 32.52
CA MET A 25 -40.05 17.05 33.06
C MET A 25 -39.74 15.75 32.31
N ALA A 26 -40.75 14.92 32.07
CA ALA A 26 -40.60 13.67 31.31
C ALA A 26 -40.08 13.95 29.88
N MET A 27 -40.64 14.95 29.19
CA MET A 27 -40.17 15.36 27.87
C MET A 27 -38.71 15.84 27.90
N THR A 28 -38.31 16.67 28.87
CA THR A 28 -36.93 17.17 28.96
C THR A 28 -35.94 16.03 29.20
N VAL A 29 -36.26 15.10 30.11
CA VAL A 29 -35.40 13.95 30.40
C VAL A 29 -35.27 13.05 29.18
N THR A 30 -36.38 12.73 28.49
CA THR A 30 -36.32 11.94 27.25
C THR A 30 -35.54 12.66 26.15
N GLY A 31 -35.64 13.99 26.05
CA GLY A 31 -34.85 14.79 25.11
C GLY A 31 -33.34 14.71 25.37
N ILE A 32 -32.93 14.82 26.64
CA ILE A 32 -31.52 14.67 27.03
C ILE A 32 -31.02 13.25 26.71
N ILE A 33 -31.81 12.22 27.01
CA ILE A 33 -31.46 10.83 26.73
C ILE A 33 -31.32 10.59 25.22
N LEU A 34 -32.28 11.07 24.40
CA LEU A 34 -32.22 10.94 22.95
C LEU A 34 -31.02 11.69 22.36
N ALA A 35 -30.71 12.88 22.86
CA ALA A 35 -29.53 13.63 22.44
C ALA A 35 -28.23 12.86 22.75
N ALA A 36 -28.11 12.29 23.95
CA ALA A 36 -26.96 11.47 24.33
C ALA A 36 -26.81 10.22 23.45
N ILE A 37 -27.92 9.53 23.15
CA ILE A 37 -27.93 8.37 22.24
C ILE A 37 -27.51 8.78 20.83
N ALA A 38 -28.01 9.91 20.33
CA ALA A 38 -27.64 10.43 19.01
C ALA A 38 -26.13 10.75 18.93
N THR A 39 -25.57 11.40 19.95
CA THR A 39 -24.12 11.65 20.02
C THR A 39 -23.31 10.35 20.06
N LEU A 40 -23.74 9.36 20.85
CA LEU A 40 -23.07 8.07 20.92
C LEU A 40 -23.13 7.33 19.58
N ALA A 41 -24.29 7.30 18.93
CA ALA A 41 -24.45 6.66 17.62
C ALA A 41 -23.56 7.32 16.56
N PHE A 42 -23.49 8.64 16.55
CA PHE A 42 -22.59 9.39 15.67
C PHE A 42 -21.12 9.09 15.96
N ALA A 43 -20.72 9.09 17.23
CA ALA A 43 -19.35 8.78 17.63
C ALA A 43 -18.95 7.34 17.26
N LEU A 44 -19.85 6.38 17.46
CA LEU A 44 -19.63 4.98 17.08
C LEU A 44 -19.53 4.81 15.56
N GLY A 45 -20.39 5.48 14.79
CA GLY A 45 -20.32 5.46 13.32
C GLY A 45 -18.98 6.01 12.82
N SER A 46 -18.60 7.19 13.30
CA SER A 46 -17.31 7.80 12.94
C SER A 46 -16.11 6.95 13.37
N ALA A 47 -16.19 6.29 14.54
CA ALA A 47 -15.15 5.38 15.00
C ALA A 47 -15.03 4.13 14.11
N ASN A 48 -16.16 3.58 13.66
CA ASN A 48 -16.19 2.43 12.78
C ASN A 48 -15.60 2.74 11.40
N ASP A 49 -16.04 3.82 10.77
CA ASP A 49 -15.51 4.26 9.46
C ASP A 49 -13.99 4.47 9.53
N SER A 50 -13.53 5.10 10.61
CA SER A 50 -12.11 5.27 10.90
C SER A 50 -11.35 3.95 11.02
N ALA A 51 -11.95 2.95 11.68
CA ALA A 51 -11.32 1.65 11.90
C ALA A 51 -11.24 0.87 10.58
N ASP A 52 -12.26 0.98 9.74
CA ASP A 52 -12.30 0.35 8.41
C ASP A 52 -11.24 0.95 7.47
N ASP A 53 -11.16 2.29 7.38
CA ASP A 53 -10.11 2.99 6.60
C ASP A 53 -8.70 2.58 7.03
N THR A 54 -8.48 2.52 8.35
CA THR A 54 -7.18 2.12 8.91
C THR A 54 -6.86 0.67 8.54
N SER A 55 -7.85 -0.22 8.64
CA SER A 55 -7.68 -1.64 8.33
C SER A 55 -7.36 -1.86 6.85
N GLU A 56 -8.01 -1.12 5.95
CA GLU A 56 -7.71 -1.17 4.51
C GLU A 56 -6.27 -0.73 4.23
N ILE A 57 -5.85 0.42 4.78
CA ILE A 57 -4.50 0.95 4.57
C ILE A 57 -3.44 -0.01 5.10
N GLN A 58 -3.62 -0.56 6.31
CA GLN A 58 -2.69 -1.54 6.87
C GLN A 58 -2.62 -2.82 6.04
N SER A 59 -3.75 -3.28 5.49
CA SER A 59 -3.79 -4.43 4.58
C SER A 59 -2.99 -4.15 3.30
N ARG A 60 -3.16 -2.98 2.68
CA ARG A 60 -2.42 -2.57 1.48
C ARG A 60 -0.92 -2.43 1.74
N ILE A 61 -0.52 -1.89 2.88
CA ILE A 61 0.90 -1.77 3.29
C ILE A 61 1.51 -3.16 3.47
N ARG A 62 0.78 -4.09 4.10
CA ARG A 62 1.23 -5.48 4.26
C ARG A 62 1.38 -6.19 2.92
N TYR A 63 0.39 -6.05 2.02
CA TYR A 63 0.47 -6.58 0.66
C TYR A 63 1.71 -6.03 -0.08
N THR A 64 1.93 -4.71 -0.02
CA THR A 64 3.07 -4.05 -0.63
C THR A 64 4.39 -4.57 -0.08
N THR A 65 4.50 -4.72 1.24
CA THR A 65 5.71 -5.22 1.91
C THR A 65 6.04 -6.64 1.46
N ILE A 66 5.02 -7.52 1.39
CA ILE A 66 5.20 -8.90 0.92
C ILE A 66 5.62 -8.91 -0.54
N ARG A 67 4.91 -8.17 -1.40
CA ARG A 67 5.15 -8.17 -2.84
C ARG A 67 6.52 -7.59 -3.20
N LEU A 68 6.93 -6.51 -2.53
CA LEU A 68 8.27 -5.93 -2.64
C LEU A 68 9.34 -6.90 -2.14
N GLY A 69 9.09 -7.52 -0.98
CA GLY A 69 9.97 -8.53 -0.40
C GLY A 69 10.19 -9.71 -1.34
N GLU A 70 9.13 -10.25 -1.95
CA GLU A 70 9.21 -11.34 -2.92
C GLU A 70 9.98 -10.96 -4.18
N LEU A 71 9.74 -9.77 -4.74
CA LEU A 71 10.41 -9.30 -5.94
C LEU A 71 11.92 -9.14 -5.70
N VAL A 72 12.30 -8.44 -4.63
CA VAL A 72 13.70 -8.16 -4.30
C VAL A 72 14.44 -9.41 -3.83
N LYS A 73 13.77 -10.31 -3.09
CA LYS A 73 14.40 -11.55 -2.62
C LYS A 73 14.78 -12.49 -3.74
N ASN A 74 13.98 -12.52 -4.80
CA ASN A 74 14.18 -13.43 -5.94
C ASN A 74 14.84 -12.76 -7.15
N CYS A 75 15.19 -11.48 -7.07
CA CYS A 75 15.88 -10.81 -8.17
C CYS A 75 17.35 -11.24 -8.28
N LYS A 76 17.90 -11.19 -9.50
CA LYS A 76 19.34 -11.36 -9.73
C LYS A 76 20.10 -10.09 -9.33
N LEU A 77 19.55 -8.92 -9.62
CA LEU A 77 20.26 -7.65 -9.50
C LEU A 77 19.31 -6.45 -9.33
N ILE A 78 19.70 -5.48 -8.49
CA ILE A 78 19.14 -4.12 -8.55
C ILE A 78 19.98 -3.35 -9.56
N CYS A 79 19.43 -3.02 -10.73
CA CYS A 79 20.19 -2.46 -11.84
C CYS A 79 20.38 -0.95 -11.73
N TYR A 80 19.37 -0.25 -11.21
CA TYR A 80 19.33 1.21 -11.18
C TYR A 80 18.49 1.69 -10.01
N ASN A 81 18.88 2.81 -9.42
CA ASN A 81 18.12 3.52 -8.39
C ASN A 81 18.32 5.04 -8.56
N SER A 82 17.25 5.78 -8.82
CA SER A 82 17.24 7.25 -8.91
C SER A 82 16.78 7.95 -7.63
N GLY A 83 16.28 7.20 -6.66
CA GLY A 83 15.56 7.71 -5.49
C GLY A 83 14.06 7.79 -5.67
N THR A 84 13.54 7.92 -6.89
CA THR A 84 12.08 7.93 -7.18
C THR A 84 11.63 6.76 -8.04
N GLU A 85 12.60 6.05 -8.62
CA GLU A 85 12.43 4.88 -9.46
C GLU A 85 13.58 3.90 -9.22
N VAL A 86 13.26 2.61 -9.23
CA VAL A 86 14.23 1.51 -9.13
C VAL A 86 13.97 0.51 -10.23
N ALA A 87 15.01 0.10 -10.93
CA ALA A 87 14.94 -0.98 -11.91
C ALA A 87 15.59 -2.25 -11.35
N ILE A 88 14.89 -3.37 -11.46
CA ILE A 88 15.32 -4.65 -10.91
C ILE A 88 15.30 -5.69 -12.04
N TRP A 89 16.39 -6.45 -12.16
CA TRP A 89 16.43 -7.64 -13.00
C TRP A 89 15.90 -8.84 -12.23
N ARG A 90 14.67 -9.24 -12.55
CA ARG A 90 13.91 -10.25 -11.82
C ARG A 90 14.53 -11.63 -11.96
N ALA A 91 14.76 -12.07 -13.19
CA ALA A 91 15.27 -13.40 -13.50
C ALA A 91 15.80 -13.39 -14.92
N ASP A 92 16.65 -14.35 -15.22
CA ASP A 92 17.15 -14.63 -16.57
C ASP A 92 16.29 -15.77 -17.12
N ASP A 93 15.18 -15.40 -17.75
CA ASP A 93 14.13 -16.34 -18.16
C ASP A 93 14.54 -17.11 -19.41
N ASN A 94 15.44 -16.55 -20.23
CA ASN A 94 15.93 -17.16 -21.47
C ASN A 94 17.33 -17.78 -21.35
N GLY A 95 18.03 -17.59 -20.23
CA GLY A 95 19.32 -18.21 -19.93
C GLY A 95 20.49 -17.62 -20.73
N ASP A 96 20.36 -16.41 -21.27
CA ASP A 96 21.39 -15.77 -22.10
C ASP A 96 22.35 -14.88 -21.30
N ASN A 97 22.15 -14.78 -19.97
CA ASN A 97 22.87 -13.88 -19.06
C ASN A 97 22.86 -12.43 -19.52
N LYS A 98 21.83 -11.98 -20.25
CA LYS A 98 21.64 -10.59 -20.67
C LYS A 98 20.32 -10.08 -20.14
N ILE A 99 20.30 -8.79 -19.84
CA ILE A 99 19.09 -8.16 -19.31
C ILE A 99 18.15 -7.90 -20.47
N ASN A 100 16.96 -8.48 -20.43
CA ASN A 100 15.93 -8.20 -21.43
C ASN A 100 14.79 -7.34 -20.85
N PRO A 101 14.12 -6.52 -21.68
CA PRO A 101 12.94 -5.76 -21.25
C PRO A 101 11.89 -6.61 -20.51
N GLY A 102 11.66 -7.86 -20.95
CA GLY A 102 10.71 -8.78 -20.33
C GLY A 102 11.11 -9.29 -18.94
N GLU A 103 12.38 -9.17 -18.59
CA GLU A 103 12.96 -9.63 -17.32
C GLU A 103 13.12 -8.50 -16.31
N LEU A 104 12.95 -7.26 -16.76
CA LEU A 104 13.01 -6.07 -15.95
C LEU A 104 11.67 -5.77 -15.30
N VAL A 105 11.75 -5.37 -14.04
CA VAL A 105 10.64 -4.79 -13.31
C VAL A 105 11.09 -3.44 -12.76
N TYR A 106 10.35 -2.40 -13.12
CA TYR A 106 10.50 -1.07 -12.59
C TYR A 106 9.56 -0.89 -11.41
N ILE A 107 10.08 -0.32 -10.33
CA ILE A 107 9.30 0.19 -9.22
C ILE A 107 9.33 1.69 -9.37
N GLU A 108 8.22 2.29 -9.76
CA GLU A 108 8.15 3.71 -10.06
C GLU A 108 7.00 4.38 -9.31
N THR A 109 7.10 5.71 -9.26
CA THR A 109 6.04 6.56 -8.74
C THR A 109 5.31 7.24 -9.89
N GLU A 110 4.00 7.05 -9.97
CA GLU A 110 3.18 7.80 -10.93
C GLU A 110 2.75 9.12 -10.30
N SER A 111 3.16 10.23 -10.91
CA SER A 111 2.82 11.59 -10.47
C SER A 111 3.16 11.91 -9.00
N GLY A 112 3.99 11.08 -8.35
CA GLY A 112 4.34 11.17 -6.93
C GLY A 112 3.26 10.67 -5.96
N SER A 113 2.11 10.20 -6.45
CA SER A 113 0.94 9.84 -5.64
C SER A 113 0.66 8.34 -5.57
N GLU A 114 1.26 7.54 -6.45
CA GLU A 114 1.07 6.09 -6.47
C GLU A 114 2.40 5.36 -6.59
N ILE A 115 2.54 4.24 -5.90
CA ILE A 115 3.65 3.31 -6.04
C ILE A 115 3.18 2.13 -6.84
N ARG A 116 3.85 1.82 -7.95
CA ARG A 116 3.48 0.72 -8.84
C ARG A 116 4.68 -0.07 -9.34
N PHE A 117 4.42 -1.33 -9.66
CA PHE A 117 5.32 -2.12 -10.49
C PHE A 117 4.95 -1.96 -11.95
N LEU A 118 5.96 -1.71 -12.77
CA LEU A 118 5.89 -1.71 -14.21
C LEU A 118 6.75 -2.88 -14.72
N SER A 119 6.10 -3.82 -15.39
CA SER A 119 6.73 -4.95 -16.06
C SER A 119 6.38 -4.90 -17.54
N PHE A 120 7.22 -5.50 -18.38
CA PHE A 120 6.98 -5.52 -19.82
C PHE A 120 6.71 -6.95 -20.28
N LYS A 121 5.68 -7.14 -21.10
CA LYS A 121 5.48 -8.38 -21.84
C LYS A 121 6.09 -8.18 -23.24
N PRO A 122 7.15 -8.91 -23.59
CA PRO A 122 7.79 -8.75 -24.89
C PRO A 122 6.83 -9.19 -26.01
N THR A 123 6.60 -8.32 -26.99
CA THR A 123 5.78 -8.59 -28.17
C THR A 123 6.68 -8.71 -29.41
N GLY A 124 7.49 -9.77 -29.45
CA GLY A 124 8.37 -10.08 -30.58
C GLY A 124 9.86 -10.15 -30.23
N VAL A 125 10.69 -10.46 -31.24
CA VAL A 125 12.12 -10.77 -31.09
C VAL A 125 12.98 -9.52 -30.78
N ALA A 126 12.55 -8.34 -31.23
CA ALA A 126 13.26 -7.08 -30.96
C ALA A 126 13.18 -6.65 -29.47
N ALA A 127 12.20 -7.15 -28.73
CA ALA A 127 12.08 -6.96 -27.28
C ALA A 127 12.97 -7.92 -26.46
N LEU A 128 13.82 -8.71 -27.13
CA LEU A 128 14.77 -9.67 -26.55
C LEU A 128 16.23 -9.28 -26.83
N SER A 129 16.48 -8.07 -27.34
CA SER A 129 17.84 -7.56 -27.47
C SER A 129 18.35 -7.13 -26.10
N GLY A 130 19.47 -7.70 -25.66
CA GLY A 130 20.08 -7.40 -24.37
C GLY A 130 20.29 -5.89 -24.16
N LEU A 131 19.78 -5.40 -23.04
CA LEU A 131 19.96 -4.04 -22.54
C LEU A 131 21.26 -3.96 -21.74
N THR A 132 21.97 -2.84 -21.88
CA THR A 132 23.12 -2.52 -21.04
C THR A 132 22.66 -1.89 -19.73
N LEU A 133 23.42 -2.06 -18.65
CA LEU A 133 23.11 -1.42 -17.35
C LEU A 133 23.00 0.10 -17.48
N ALA A 134 23.87 0.72 -18.27
CA ALA A 134 23.85 2.15 -18.51
C ALA A 134 22.55 2.62 -19.18
N ALA A 135 21.95 1.81 -20.06
CA ALA A 135 20.73 2.17 -20.76
C ALA A 135 19.49 2.13 -19.86
N ILE A 136 19.46 1.29 -18.82
CA ILE A 136 18.30 1.07 -17.95
C ILE A 136 17.88 2.33 -17.19
N GLY A 137 18.86 3.17 -16.80
CA GLY A 137 18.63 4.41 -16.07
C GLY A 137 18.28 5.62 -16.96
N ILE A 138 18.23 5.45 -18.28
CA ILE A 138 17.94 6.53 -19.22
C ILE A 138 16.44 6.52 -19.54
N SER A 139 15.78 7.67 -19.38
CA SER A 139 14.32 7.80 -19.59
C SER A 139 13.88 7.38 -21.00
N THR A 140 14.67 7.71 -22.02
CA THR A 140 14.36 7.36 -23.42
C THR A 140 14.36 5.85 -23.66
N THR A 141 15.18 5.07 -22.94
CA THR A 141 15.14 3.60 -23.01
C THR A 141 13.84 3.06 -22.47
N LYS A 142 13.37 3.60 -21.33
CA LYS A 142 12.08 3.22 -20.74
C LYS A 142 10.91 3.55 -21.67
N ASP A 143 10.94 4.73 -22.30
CA ASP A 143 9.91 5.12 -23.28
C ASP A 143 9.94 4.24 -24.53
N ALA A 144 11.13 3.88 -25.02
CA ALA A 144 11.29 2.92 -26.12
C ALA A 144 10.75 1.53 -25.74
N MET A 145 10.96 1.07 -24.50
CA MET A 145 10.38 -0.18 -24.00
C MET A 145 8.85 -0.12 -23.91
N LYS A 146 8.28 1.00 -23.45
CA LYS A 146 6.83 1.22 -23.43
C LYS A 146 6.22 1.23 -24.84
N ALA A 147 6.96 1.69 -25.84
CA ALA A 147 6.52 1.69 -27.24
C ALA A 147 6.68 0.32 -27.92
N GLY A 148 7.74 -0.43 -27.59
CA GLY A 148 8.08 -1.71 -28.23
C GLY A 148 7.53 -2.97 -27.53
N CYS A 149 7.06 -2.85 -26.29
CA CYS A 149 6.49 -3.94 -25.50
C CYS A 149 5.09 -3.59 -24.98
N VAL A 150 4.37 -4.58 -24.47
CA VAL A 150 3.09 -4.33 -23.76
C VAL A 150 3.39 -4.11 -22.28
N PRO A 151 3.26 -2.86 -21.75
CA PRO A 151 3.49 -2.60 -20.34
C PRO A 151 2.36 -3.20 -19.49
N SER A 152 2.71 -3.71 -18.32
CA SER A 152 1.80 -4.25 -17.32
C SER A 152 2.07 -3.59 -15.98
N TYR A 153 1.05 -2.92 -15.45
CA TYR A 153 1.12 -2.16 -14.21
C TYR A 153 0.44 -2.92 -13.06
N ILE A 154 1.07 -2.91 -11.89
CA ILE A 154 0.48 -3.40 -10.64
C ILE A 154 0.63 -2.28 -9.61
N THR A 155 -0.47 -1.60 -9.29
CA THR A 155 -0.48 -0.58 -8.24
C THR A 155 -0.39 -1.25 -6.87
N LEU A 156 0.58 -0.82 -6.07
CA LEU A 156 0.82 -1.33 -4.72
C LEU A 156 0.12 -0.45 -3.68
N ILE A 157 0.34 0.87 -3.81
CA ILE A 157 -0.17 1.89 -2.88
C ILE A 157 -0.64 3.08 -3.70
N THR A 158 -1.82 3.58 -3.36
CA THR A 158 -2.41 4.82 -3.88
C THR A 158 -2.40 5.90 -2.79
N ASN A 159 -2.51 7.17 -3.17
CA ASN A 159 -2.56 8.31 -2.24
C ASN A 159 -1.36 8.39 -1.29
N CYS A 160 -0.17 8.06 -1.79
CA CYS A 160 1.07 8.23 -1.05
C CYS A 160 1.73 9.58 -1.32
N SER A 161 2.65 9.99 -0.47
CA SER A 161 3.49 11.19 -0.61
C SER A 161 4.92 10.88 -0.18
N TYR A 162 5.88 11.76 -0.49
CA TYR A 162 7.28 11.63 -0.05
C TYR A 162 7.92 10.27 -0.36
N VAL A 163 7.58 9.68 -1.51
CA VAL A 163 8.10 8.37 -1.88
C VAL A 163 9.59 8.49 -2.19
N THR A 164 10.40 7.68 -1.52
CA THR A 164 11.86 7.64 -1.73
C THR A 164 12.36 6.21 -1.66
N PHE A 165 13.20 5.84 -2.62
CA PHE A 165 13.91 4.57 -2.66
C PHE A 165 15.37 4.77 -2.26
N THR A 166 15.87 3.97 -1.33
CA THR A 166 17.29 3.99 -0.96
C THR A 166 17.88 2.60 -0.99
N THR A 167 19.17 2.53 -1.28
CA THR A 167 19.94 1.29 -1.32
C THR A 167 21.11 1.36 -0.35
N ASP A 168 21.60 0.20 0.08
CA ASP A 168 22.78 0.07 0.95
C ASP A 168 24.11 0.42 0.26
N ALA A 169 24.18 0.21 -1.05
CA ALA A 169 25.27 0.63 -1.92
C ALA A 169 24.70 1.23 -3.22
N ALA A 170 25.55 1.83 -4.04
CA ALA A 170 25.16 2.23 -5.38
C ALA A 170 24.74 1.00 -6.20
N ALA A 171 23.63 1.08 -6.93
CA ALA A 171 23.31 0.07 -7.93
C ALA A 171 24.43 0.04 -8.99
N PRO A 172 24.88 -1.14 -9.45
CA PRO A 172 24.27 -2.47 -9.26
C PRO A 172 24.75 -3.27 -8.04
N PHE A 173 25.60 -2.70 -7.19
CA PHE A 173 26.23 -3.42 -6.08
C PHE A 173 25.35 -3.59 -4.83
N SER A 174 24.14 -3.02 -4.84
CA SER A 174 23.21 -3.07 -3.72
C SER A 174 22.65 -4.46 -3.43
N LYS A 175 22.49 -4.78 -2.14
CA LYS A 175 21.84 -5.99 -1.64
C LYS A 175 20.54 -5.70 -0.89
N LYS A 176 20.24 -4.43 -0.64
CA LYS A 176 19.11 -3.99 0.16
C LYS A 176 18.39 -2.84 -0.53
N LEU A 177 17.08 -2.97 -0.66
CA LEU A 177 16.20 -1.89 -1.10
C LEU A 177 15.33 -1.44 0.08
N ASN A 178 15.29 -0.13 0.32
CA ASN A 178 14.33 0.51 1.22
C ASN A 178 13.38 1.38 0.40
N LEU A 179 12.10 1.31 0.76
CA LEU A 179 11.06 2.18 0.25
C LEU A 179 10.50 2.96 1.45
N PHE A 180 10.55 4.29 1.37
CA PHE A 180 9.95 5.22 2.32
C PHE A 180 8.79 5.93 1.64
N PHE A 181 7.67 6.11 2.33
CA PHE A 181 6.53 6.84 1.82
C PHE A 181 5.61 7.30 2.96
N GLY A 182 4.94 8.42 2.77
CA GLY A 182 3.86 8.90 3.61
C GLY A 182 2.50 8.45 3.07
N VAL A 183 1.57 8.11 3.95
CA VAL A 183 0.15 7.89 3.62
C VAL A 183 -0.69 8.81 4.50
N GLN A 184 -1.64 9.52 3.91
CA GLN A 184 -2.55 10.37 4.67
C GLN A 184 -3.60 9.51 5.38
N GLN A 185 -3.68 9.64 6.70
CA GLN A 185 -4.71 9.03 7.54
C GLN A 185 -5.36 10.12 8.37
N LYS A 186 -6.64 10.38 8.14
CA LYS A 186 -7.44 11.38 8.90
C LYS A 186 -6.80 12.78 8.89
N GLY A 187 -6.28 13.21 7.74
CA GLY A 187 -5.61 14.50 7.59
C GLY A 187 -4.18 14.57 8.17
N VAL A 188 -3.67 13.49 8.76
CA VAL A 188 -2.28 13.39 9.24
C VAL A 188 -1.49 12.44 8.34
N THR A 189 -0.35 12.88 7.82
CA THR A 189 0.55 12.01 7.07
C THR A 189 1.34 11.12 8.03
N GLN A 190 1.18 9.81 7.89
CA GLN A 190 2.00 8.82 8.59
C GLN A 190 3.07 8.26 7.65
N ASN A 191 4.30 8.18 8.13
CA ASN A 191 5.43 7.67 7.36
C ASN A 191 5.60 6.17 7.58
N TYR A 192 5.79 5.45 6.49
CA TYR A 192 6.00 4.02 6.43
C TYR A 192 7.34 3.71 5.76
N GLN A 193 7.92 2.58 6.16
CA GLN A 193 9.14 2.04 5.58
C GLN A 193 8.95 0.55 5.29
N CYS A 194 9.25 0.15 4.05
CA CYS A 194 9.39 -1.24 3.66
C CYS A 194 10.85 -1.50 3.30
N SER A 195 11.44 -2.56 3.85
CA SER A 195 12.81 -2.97 3.55
C SER A 195 12.83 -4.39 3.01
N ALA A 196 13.58 -4.62 1.95
CA ALA A 196 13.76 -5.93 1.35
C ALA A 196 15.24 -6.18 1.04
N PHE A 197 15.64 -7.45 1.08
CA PHE A 197 17.01 -7.89 0.89
C PHE A 197 17.06 -8.93 -0.23
N LEU A 198 18.09 -8.85 -1.06
CA LEU A 198 18.40 -9.85 -2.05
C LEU A 198 18.83 -11.13 -1.33
N ARG A 199 18.32 -12.29 -1.78
CA ARG A 199 18.78 -13.58 -1.25
C ARG A 199 20.20 -13.90 -1.72
N ALA A 200 20.47 -13.63 -2.98
CA ALA A 200 21.77 -13.81 -3.62
C ALA A 200 21.95 -12.71 -4.65
N GLN A 201 23.12 -12.08 -4.67
CA GLN A 201 23.43 -11.04 -5.64
C GLN A 201 24.17 -11.66 -6.82
N GLY A 202 23.73 -11.35 -8.05
CA GLY A 202 24.44 -11.70 -9.29
C GLY A 202 25.70 -10.87 -9.52
N GLY A 203 26.49 -10.57 -8.48
CA GLY A 203 27.69 -9.74 -8.60
C GLY A 203 28.76 -10.37 -9.50
N TYR A 204 28.78 -11.70 -9.58
CA TYR A 204 29.65 -12.44 -10.50
C TYR A 204 29.30 -12.21 -11.99
N LEU A 205 28.12 -11.67 -12.28
CA LEU A 205 27.72 -11.30 -13.64
C LEU A 205 28.22 -9.90 -14.00
N LEU A 206 28.78 -9.13 -13.08
CA LEU A 206 29.27 -7.79 -13.34
C LEU A 206 30.75 -7.83 -13.69
N ASN A 207 31.17 -6.97 -14.61
CA ASN A 207 32.59 -6.71 -14.81
C ASN A 207 33.19 -6.05 -13.55
N SER A 208 34.52 -6.00 -13.46
CA SER A 208 35.25 -5.39 -12.34
C SER A 208 34.83 -3.95 -12.00
N SER A 209 34.26 -3.22 -12.96
CA SER A 209 33.77 -1.84 -12.79
C SER A 209 32.27 -1.72 -12.47
N GLY A 210 31.49 -2.81 -12.51
CA GLY A 210 30.03 -2.80 -12.32
C GLY A 210 29.25 -2.09 -13.43
N THR A 211 29.85 -1.85 -14.59
CA THR A 211 29.27 -1.05 -15.67
C THR A 211 28.56 -1.89 -16.73
N ALA A 212 28.89 -3.18 -16.81
CA ALA A 212 28.33 -4.11 -17.79
C ALA A 212 28.16 -5.50 -17.19
N ILE A 213 27.27 -6.28 -17.80
CA ILE A 213 27.21 -7.73 -17.57
C ILE A 213 28.35 -8.38 -18.37
N ILE A 214 29.16 -9.23 -17.73
CA ILE A 214 30.21 -9.99 -18.43
C ILE A 214 29.57 -10.95 -19.43
N SER A 215 30.08 -10.94 -20.66
CA SER A 215 29.56 -11.78 -21.74
C SER A 215 30.53 -12.87 -22.17
N SER A 216 31.76 -12.85 -21.65
CA SER A 216 32.79 -13.84 -21.86
C SER A 216 33.64 -14.04 -20.59
N ASP A 217 34.23 -15.23 -20.42
CA ASP A 217 35.14 -15.54 -19.30
C ASP A 217 36.41 -14.65 -19.30
N ASP A 218 36.71 -13.98 -20.43
CA ASP A 218 37.87 -13.11 -20.58
C ASP A 218 37.65 -11.68 -20.01
N ASP A 219 36.44 -11.38 -19.50
CA ASP A 219 36.04 -10.03 -19.02
C ASP A 219 36.06 -9.87 -17.48
N MET A 220 36.63 -10.82 -16.72
CA MET A 220 36.71 -10.78 -15.23
C MET A 220 37.81 -9.86 -14.69
#